data_AF-A0A0N7J9Q8-F1
#
_entry.id   AF-A0A0N7J9Q8-F1
#
_cell.length_a   1.000
_cell.length_b   1.000
_cell.length_c   1.000
_cell.angle_alpha   90.00
_cell.angle_beta   90.00
_cell.angle_gamma   90.00
#
_symmetry.space_group_name_H-M   'P 1'
#
loop_
_entity.id
_entity.type
_entity.pdbx_description
1 polymer ?
#
loop_
_entity_poly.entity_id
_entity_poly.type
_entity_poly.pdbx_seq_one_letter_code
_entity_poly.pdbx_strand_id
1 'polypeptide(L)'
;MLKKILTTTALLFSLSSFAAVDVNKASAAELDGIKGIGPSLSGKILKERNKGNYKDWPDLMHRVSGMGEKSSAKFSAQGLTVNGSGYQGGAASEPAKAKSTDKPKSTKS
;
A
#
# COMPACT_ATOMS: atom_id res chain seq x y z
N MET A 1 41.96 16.06 -21.69
CA MET A 1 41.26 16.32 -20.40
C MET A 1 39.76 16.03 -20.56
N LEU A 2 39.42 14.75 -20.76
CA LEU A 2 38.06 14.27 -21.07
C LEU A 2 37.43 13.47 -19.92
N LYS A 3 38.02 13.59 -18.72
CA LYS A 3 37.71 12.73 -17.55
C LYS A 3 36.76 13.41 -16.57
N LYS A 4 36.41 14.68 -16.81
CA LYS A 4 35.52 15.50 -15.98
C LYS A 4 34.07 15.54 -16.49
N ILE A 5 33.81 14.97 -17.66
CA ILE A 5 32.48 15.00 -18.31
C ILE A 5 31.62 13.77 -17.90
N LEU A 6 32.23 12.78 -17.24
CA LEU A 6 31.55 11.52 -16.90
C LEU A 6 30.89 11.51 -15.50
N THR A 7 30.98 12.59 -14.72
CA THR A 7 30.60 12.57 -13.28
C THR A 7 29.28 13.28 -12.96
N THR A 8 28.51 13.74 -13.95
CA THR A 8 27.26 14.50 -13.70
C THR A 8 26.02 13.91 -14.37
N THR A 9 26.14 12.73 -14.96
CA THR A 9 24.97 11.87 -15.21
C THR A 9 24.66 11.18 -13.90
N ALA A 10 23.48 11.41 -13.32
CA ALA A 10 22.84 10.62 -12.25
C ALA A 10 22.39 11.39 -10.99
N LEU A 11 21.80 12.59 -11.10
CA LEU A 11 20.77 12.94 -10.11
C LEU A 11 19.48 12.22 -10.54
N LEU A 12 19.44 10.93 -10.19
CA LEU A 12 18.33 10.03 -10.44
C LEU A 12 17.04 10.65 -9.89
N PHE A 13 16.09 10.85 -10.80
CA PHE A 13 14.66 10.73 -10.52
C PHE A 13 14.40 9.35 -9.90
N SER A 14 14.52 9.26 -8.59
CA SER A 14 14.05 8.17 -7.75
C SER A 14 13.65 8.90 -6.48
N LEU A 15 12.36 9.04 -6.18
CA LEU A 15 11.56 7.99 -5.57
C LEU A 15 10.09 8.16 -5.99
N SER A 16 9.67 7.59 -7.12
CA SER A 16 8.25 7.23 -7.26
C SER A 16 8.04 5.96 -6.44
N SER A 17 8.04 6.13 -5.12
CA SER A 17 7.57 5.09 -4.22
C SER A 17 6.09 4.96 -4.50
N PHE A 18 5.70 3.90 -5.23
CA PHE A 18 4.37 3.32 -5.08
C PHE A 18 4.28 2.80 -3.63
N ALA A 19 4.19 3.74 -2.69
CA ALA A 19 3.90 3.46 -1.32
C ALA A 19 2.48 2.90 -1.33
N ALA A 20 2.35 1.65 -0.91
CA ALA A 20 1.04 1.11 -0.62
C ALA A 20 0.29 2.13 0.26
N VAL A 21 -0.90 2.52 -0.20
CA VAL A 21 -1.72 3.51 0.47
C VAL A 21 -2.38 2.81 1.64
N ASP A 22 -1.88 3.05 2.84
CA ASP A 22 -2.45 2.48 4.06
C ASP A 22 -3.67 3.29 4.49
N VAL A 23 -4.84 2.67 4.66
CA VAL A 23 -6.08 3.34 5.10
C VAL A 23 -5.93 4.13 6.40
N ASN A 24 -5.02 3.72 7.28
CA ASN A 24 -4.75 4.37 8.55
C ASN A 24 -3.87 5.62 8.42
N LYS A 25 -3.14 5.76 7.30
CA LYS A 25 -2.21 6.87 7.05
C LYS A 25 -2.59 7.74 5.86
N ALA A 26 -3.39 7.21 4.94
CA ALA A 26 -3.76 7.84 3.68
C ALA A 26 -4.55 9.14 3.87
N SER A 27 -4.27 10.11 3.03
CA SER A 27 -5.05 11.33 2.87
C SER A 27 -6.32 11.09 2.03
N ALA A 28 -7.23 12.07 2.03
CA ALA A 28 -8.43 12.02 1.19
C ALA A 28 -8.07 11.86 -0.30
N ALA A 29 -7.04 12.58 -0.75
CA ALA A 29 -6.59 12.56 -2.14
C ALA A 29 -5.97 11.21 -2.53
N GLU A 30 -5.20 10.58 -1.63
CA GLU A 30 -4.61 9.26 -1.89
C GLU A 30 -5.67 8.18 -1.95
N LEU A 31 -6.68 8.23 -1.06
CA LEU A 31 -7.80 7.29 -1.10
C LEU A 31 -8.66 7.48 -2.35
N ASP A 32 -8.98 8.73 -2.73
CA ASP A 32 -9.77 9.05 -3.93
C ASP A 32 -9.01 8.74 -5.23
N GLY A 33 -7.68 8.78 -5.20
CA GLY A 33 -6.83 8.38 -6.32
C GLY A 33 -6.87 6.88 -6.62
N ILE A 34 -7.35 6.05 -5.69
CA ILE A 34 -7.47 4.60 -5.91
C ILE A 34 -8.66 4.34 -6.82
N LYS A 35 -8.40 3.72 -7.98
CA LYS A 35 -9.43 3.42 -8.98
C LYS A 35 -10.57 2.59 -8.37
N GLY A 36 -11.73 3.24 -8.20
CA GLY A 36 -12.95 2.66 -7.65
C GLY A 36 -13.26 3.07 -6.21
N ILE A 37 -12.35 3.75 -5.51
CA ILE A 37 -12.64 4.48 -4.28
C ILE A 37 -12.95 5.92 -4.68
N GLY A 38 -14.22 6.31 -4.61
CA GLY A 38 -14.63 7.69 -4.89
C GLY A 38 -14.76 8.53 -3.61
N PRO A 39 -15.15 9.81 -3.74
CA PRO A 39 -15.23 10.77 -2.63
C PRO A 39 -16.20 10.33 -1.52
N SER A 40 -17.25 9.59 -1.89
CA SER A 40 -18.18 8.99 -0.92
C SER A 40 -17.52 7.92 -0.05
N LEU A 41 -16.62 7.10 -0.61
CA LEU A 41 -15.99 6.00 0.12
C LEU A 41 -14.78 6.50 0.90
N SER A 42 -13.93 7.32 0.30
CA SER A 42 -12.80 7.97 0.98
C SER A 42 -13.28 8.83 2.15
N GLY A 43 -14.37 9.59 1.98
CA GLY A 43 -14.99 10.35 3.07
C GLY A 43 -15.48 9.48 4.23
N LYS A 44 -16.07 8.30 3.95
CA LYS A 44 -16.46 7.34 5.00
C LYS A 44 -15.24 6.77 5.71
N ILE A 45 -14.20 6.39 4.96
CA ILE A 45 -12.95 5.86 5.53
C ILE A 45 -12.35 6.87 6.53
N LEU A 46 -12.30 8.15 6.15
CA LEU A 46 -11.75 9.19 7.01
C LEU A 46 -12.61 9.48 8.26
N LYS A 47 -13.94 9.42 8.12
CA LYS A 47 -14.88 9.58 9.25
C LYS A 47 -14.75 8.44 10.25
N GLU A 48 -14.68 7.21 9.77
CA GLU A 48 -14.51 6.04 10.63
C GLU A 48 -13.10 6.01 11.24
N ARG A 49 -12.05 6.35 10.48
CA ARG A 49 -10.69 6.50 11.03
C ARG A 49 -10.61 7.51 12.17
N ASN A 50 -11.39 8.60 12.13
CA ASN A 50 -11.45 9.57 13.23
C ASN A 50 -11.94 8.97 14.55
N LYS A 51 -12.80 7.94 14.49
CA LYS A 51 -13.26 7.22 15.68
C LYS A 51 -12.24 6.19 16.19
N GLY A 52 -11.32 5.75 15.32
CA GLY A 52 -10.29 4.77 15.64
C GLY A 52 -9.71 4.13 14.38
N ASN A 53 -8.44 3.76 14.46
CA ASN A 53 -7.72 3.05 13.40
C ASN A 53 -8.37 1.71 13.06
N TYR A 54 -8.26 1.32 11.79
CA TYR A 54 -8.68 0.02 11.32
C TYR A 54 -7.68 -1.05 11.73
N LYS A 55 -8.20 -2.17 12.22
CA LYS A 55 -7.38 -3.31 12.61
C LYS A 55 -7.00 -4.17 11.41
N ASP A 56 -8.00 -4.47 10.58
CA ASP A 56 -7.91 -5.41 9.49
C ASP A 56 -8.96 -5.08 8.42
N TRP A 57 -8.89 -5.80 7.30
CA TRP A 57 -9.81 -5.62 6.18
C TRP A 57 -11.28 -5.91 6.55
N PRO A 58 -11.62 -7.01 7.25
CA PRO A 58 -12.97 -7.22 7.76
C PRO A 58 -13.50 -6.06 8.60
N ASP A 59 -12.71 -5.52 9.54
CA ASP A 59 -13.10 -4.34 10.34
C ASP A 59 -13.39 -3.13 9.44
N LEU A 60 -12.51 -2.87 8.47
CA LEU A 60 -12.71 -1.79 7.52
C LEU A 60 -13.97 -1.97 6.67
N MET A 61 -14.23 -3.18 6.17
CA MET A 61 -15.42 -3.51 5.37
C MET A 61 -16.71 -3.41 6.20
N HIS A 62 -16.66 -3.83 7.46
CA HIS A 62 -17.78 -3.76 8.38
C HIS A 62 -18.15 -2.32 8.73
N ARG A 63 -17.15 -1.46 8.92
CA ARG A 63 -17.35 -0.05 9.28
C ARG A 63 -17.65 0.84 8.08
N VAL A 64 -17.08 0.52 6.92
CA VAL A 64 -17.20 1.34 5.69
C VAL A 64 -18.19 0.69 4.73
N SER A 65 -19.47 1.06 4.86
CA SER A 65 -20.52 0.53 3.99
C SER A 65 -20.29 0.92 2.53
N GLY A 66 -20.28 -0.08 1.64
CA GLY A 66 -19.96 0.04 0.21
C GLY A 66 -18.63 -0.61 -0.19
N MET A 67 -17.84 -1.07 0.78
CA MET A 67 -16.66 -1.89 0.51
C MET A 67 -16.96 -3.38 0.78
N GLY A 68 -17.20 -4.14 -0.29
CA GLY A 68 -17.36 -5.60 -0.23
C GLY A 68 -16.09 -6.34 -0.64
N GLU A 69 -16.07 -7.67 -0.50
CA GLU A 69 -14.88 -8.51 -0.73
C GLU A 69 -14.24 -8.30 -2.11
N LYS A 70 -15.08 -8.25 -3.16
CA LYS A 70 -14.64 -8.03 -4.55
C LYS A 70 -14.02 -6.64 -4.75
N SER A 71 -14.56 -5.62 -4.07
CA SER A 71 -14.04 -4.26 -4.10
C SER A 71 -12.73 -4.16 -3.32
N SER A 72 -12.65 -4.76 -2.12
CA SER A 72 -11.43 -4.84 -1.31
C SER A 72 -10.27 -5.50 -2.06
N ALA A 73 -10.54 -6.60 -2.76
CA ALA A 73 -9.55 -7.27 -3.61
C ALA A 73 -9.04 -6.35 -4.72
N LYS A 74 -9.94 -5.62 -5.39
CA LYS A 74 -9.56 -4.63 -6.40
C LYS A 74 -8.77 -3.49 -5.80
N PHE A 75 -9.21 -2.91 -4.68
CA PHE A 75 -8.52 -1.79 -4.05
C PHE A 75 -7.13 -2.20 -3.57
N SER A 76 -6.99 -3.40 -3.02
CA SER A 76 -5.69 -3.91 -2.65
C SER A 76 -4.77 -4.15 -3.84
N ALA A 77 -5.31 -4.65 -4.96
CA ALA A 77 -4.55 -4.74 -6.22
C ALA A 77 -4.13 -3.36 -6.76
N GLN A 78 -4.88 -2.30 -6.43
CA GLN A 78 -4.50 -0.90 -6.74
C GLN A 78 -3.55 -0.28 -5.69
N GLY A 79 -3.10 -1.06 -4.71
CA GLY A 79 -2.14 -0.63 -3.70
C GLY A 79 -2.76 -0.17 -2.37
N LEU A 80 -4.07 -0.32 -2.15
CA LEU A 80 -4.66 -0.11 -0.82
C LEU A 80 -4.19 -1.21 0.15
N THR A 81 -3.82 -0.82 1.35
CA THR A 81 -3.46 -1.76 2.44
C THR A 81 -4.06 -1.33 3.76
N VAL A 82 -4.15 -2.27 4.71
CA VAL A 82 -4.53 -2.02 6.09
C VAL A 82 -3.40 -2.48 6.98
N ASN A 83 -2.74 -1.56 7.69
CA ASN A 83 -1.53 -1.84 8.47
C ASN A 83 -0.44 -2.55 7.63
N GLY A 84 -0.26 -2.11 6.39
CA GLY A 84 0.66 -2.71 5.42
C GLY A 84 0.24 -4.08 4.87
N SER A 85 -0.92 -4.61 5.26
CA SER A 85 -1.45 -5.89 4.75
C SER A 85 -2.40 -5.65 3.58
N GLY A 86 -2.15 -6.32 2.45
CA GLY A 86 -3.07 -6.37 1.32
C GLY A 86 -4.27 -7.30 1.58
N TYR A 87 -5.35 -7.12 0.82
CA TYR A 87 -6.53 -7.98 0.88
C TYR A 87 -6.31 -9.24 0.03
N GLN A 88 -6.25 -10.40 0.67
CA GLN A 88 -6.07 -11.71 0.02
C GLN A 88 -7.40 -12.43 -0.30
N GLY A 89 -8.55 -11.78 -0.06
CA GLY A 89 -9.88 -12.20 -0.48
C GLY A 89 -10.22 -13.67 -0.31
N GLY A 90 -10.85 -14.04 0.80
CA GLY A 90 -11.60 -15.30 0.94
C GLY A 90 -10.80 -16.60 0.76
N ALA A 91 -9.51 -16.54 0.42
CA ALA A 91 -8.55 -17.59 0.59
C ALA A 91 -7.66 -17.19 1.77
N ALA A 92 -8.08 -17.61 2.97
CA ALA A 92 -7.08 -17.84 3.99
C ALA A 92 -6.15 -18.93 3.44
N SER A 93 -4.99 -18.55 2.90
CA SER A 93 -3.71 -19.24 3.05
C SER A 93 -2.61 -18.52 2.29
N GLU A 94 -1.52 -18.30 3.03
CA GLU A 94 -0.15 -18.06 2.58
C GLU A 94 0.34 -16.59 2.54
N PRO A 95 1.30 -16.22 3.41
CA PRO A 95 1.98 -14.93 3.34
C PRO A 95 2.80 -14.92 2.05
N ALA A 96 2.35 -14.17 1.06
CA ALA A 96 3.17 -13.82 -0.09
C ALA A 96 4.30 -12.88 0.36
N LYS A 97 5.34 -13.49 0.94
CA LYS A 97 6.74 -13.20 0.68
C LYS A 97 7.04 -11.70 0.57
N ALA A 98 7.09 -11.05 1.73
CA ALA A 98 8.08 -9.99 1.91
C ALA A 98 9.43 -10.59 1.49
N LYS A 99 9.94 -10.13 0.35
CA LYS A 99 11.33 -10.35 -0.05
C LYS A 99 12.20 -9.73 1.03
N SER A 100 12.59 -10.51 2.03
CA SER A 100 13.89 -10.32 2.68
C SER A 100 14.94 -10.78 1.68
N THR A 101 15.27 -9.91 0.72
CA THR A 101 16.62 -9.89 0.17
C THR A 101 17.52 -9.28 1.21
N ASP A 102 17.98 -10.09 2.15
CA ASP A 102 19.27 -9.84 2.79
C ASP A 102 20.06 -11.14 2.79
N LYS A 103 21.02 -11.20 1.88
CA LYS A 103 22.01 -12.26 1.79
C LYS A 103 23.24 -11.74 2.52
N PRO A 104 23.54 -12.17 3.76
CA PRO A 104 24.90 -12.15 4.22
C PRO A 104 25.57 -13.44 3.74
N LYS A 105 26.47 -13.25 2.78
CA LYS A 105 27.56 -14.14 2.45
C LYS A 105 28.37 -14.44 3.74
N SER A 106 28.48 -15.72 4.10
CA SER A 106 29.60 -16.23 4.91
C SER A 106 29.98 -17.59 4.31
N THR A 107 30.93 -17.68 3.37
CA THR A 107 32.37 -17.88 3.62
C THR A 107 32.72 -18.63 4.91
N LYS A 108 33.14 -19.89 4.71
CA LYS A 108 34.35 -20.54 5.25
C LYS A 108 34.36 -20.99 6.72
N SER A 109 34.40 -22.31 6.93
CA SER A 109 35.62 -23.05 7.34
C SER A 109 35.46 -24.53 7.06
#